data_AF-A0A3M1IKQ0-F1
#
_entry.id   AF-A0A3M1IKQ0-F1
#
_cell.length_a   1.000
_cell.length_b   1.000
_cell.length_c   1.000
_cell.angle_alpha   90.00
_cell.angle_beta   90.00
_cell.angle_gamma   90.00
#
_symmetry.space_group_name_H-M   'P 1'
#
loop_
_entity.id
_entity.type
_entity.pdbx_description
1 polymer ?
#
loop_
_entity_poly.entity_id
_entity_poly.type
_entity_poly.pdbx_seq_one_letter_code
_entity_poly.pdbx_strand_id
1 'polypeptide(L)'
;RKAVGATFGAIFAQILVESVVIALLGAMLGVAASFGMVRVLAAIMPTGNLPVITPGALIIAVAFSGLVGIIAGVFPAFKAAKLDPIEALRYE
;
A
#
# COMPACT_ATOMS: atom_id res chain seq x y z
N ARG A 1 -12.02 8.44 18.17
CA ARG A 1 -12.10 9.46 17.08
C ARG A 1 -13.54 9.85 16.76
N LYS A 2 -14.43 8.91 16.43
CA LYS A 2 -15.84 9.21 16.20
C LYS A 2 -16.58 9.76 17.44
N ALA A 3 -16.21 9.26 18.63
CA ALA A 3 -16.67 9.79 19.91
C ALA A 3 -16.26 11.25 20.21
N VAL A 4 -15.31 11.81 19.44
CA VAL A 4 -14.82 13.20 19.57
C VAL A 4 -15.36 14.08 18.42
N GLY A 5 -16.34 13.60 17.65
CA GLY A 5 -17.00 14.36 16.58
C GLY A 5 -16.42 14.21 15.17
N ALA A 6 -15.49 13.27 14.92
CA ALA A 6 -14.96 13.03 13.58
C ALA A 6 -16.07 12.49 12.64
N THR A 7 -16.23 13.12 11.47
CA THR A 7 -17.24 12.72 10.47
C THR A 7 -16.89 11.38 9.82
N PHE A 8 -17.90 10.72 9.22
CA PHE A 8 -17.71 9.52 8.42
C PHE A 8 -16.61 9.69 7.37
N GLY A 9 -16.65 10.80 6.63
CA GLY A 9 -15.68 11.11 5.58
C GLY A 9 -14.25 11.27 6.10
N ALA A 10 -14.08 11.89 7.28
CA ALA A 10 -12.76 12.05 7.88
C ALA A 10 -12.11 10.71 8.24
N ILE A 11 -12.88 9.79 8.86
CA ILE A 11 -12.38 8.47 9.24
C ILE A 11 -12.11 7.61 8.00
N PHE A 12 -13.01 7.67 7.01
CA PHE A 12 -12.83 6.96 5.75
C PHE A 12 -11.55 7.40 5.03
N ALA A 13 -11.37 8.72 4.86
CA ALA A 13 -10.21 9.28 4.17
C ALA A 13 -8.90 8.95 4.92
N GLN A 14 -8.89 9.04 6.24
CA GLN A 14 -7.69 8.72 7.03
C GLN A 14 -7.22 7.28 6.81
N ILE A 15 -8.12 6.30 6.97
CA ILE A 15 -7.76 4.87 6.85
C ILE A 15 -7.40 4.52 5.41
N LEU A 16 -8.08 5.12 4.44
CA LEU A 16 -7.75 4.94 3.04
C LEU A 16 -6.35 5.49 2.73
N VAL A 17 -6.03 6.69 3.21
CA VAL A 17 -4.69 7.29 3.07
C VAL A 17 -3.63 6.44 3.76
N GLU A 18 -3.88 5.92 4.97
CA GLU A 18 -2.95 5.01 5.65
C GLU A 18 -2.68 3.76 4.80
N SER A 19 -3.73 3.16 4.22
CA SER A 19 -3.61 1.98 3.36
C SER A 19 -2.79 2.27 2.09
N VAL A 20 -3.04 3.42 1.45
CA VAL A 20 -2.30 3.86 0.25
C VAL A 20 -0.84 4.17 0.59
N VAL A 21 -0.56 4.84 1.70
CA VAL A 21 0.80 5.14 2.15
C VAL A 21 1.57 3.85 2.38
N ILE A 22 0.98 2.85 3.05
CA ILE A 22 1.62 1.54 3.26
C ILE A 22 1.90 0.85 1.92
N ALA A 23 0.96 0.87 0.98
CA ALA A 23 1.15 0.28 -0.35
C ALA A 23 2.26 0.98 -1.17
N LEU A 24 2.37 2.31 -1.05
CA LEU A 24 3.45 3.08 -1.69
C LEU A 24 4.82 2.81 -1.06
N LEU A 25 4.89 2.69 0.27
CA LEU A 25 6.11 2.26 0.96
C LEU A 25 6.52 0.86 0.51
N GLY A 26 5.57 -0.08 0.43
CA GLY A 26 5.80 -1.41 -0.11
C GLY A 26 6.30 -1.39 -1.56
N ALA A 27 5.72 -0.55 -2.41
CA ALA A 27 6.17 -0.37 -3.79
C ALA A 27 7.62 0.14 -3.85
N MET A 28 7.96 1.16 -3.05
CA MET A 28 9.31 1.72 -2.98
C MET A 28 10.34 0.67 -2.55
N LEU A 29 10.01 -0.12 -1.52
CA LEU A 29 10.86 -1.23 -1.06
C LEU A 29 10.99 -2.31 -2.13
N GLY A 30 9.90 -2.66 -2.82
CA GLY A 30 9.90 -3.63 -3.92
C GLY A 30 10.76 -3.17 -5.11
N VAL A 31 10.72 -1.88 -5.45
CA VAL A 31 11.60 -1.29 -6.47
C VAL A 31 13.07 -1.39 -6.04
N ALA A 32 13.40 -0.97 -4.82
CA ALA A 32 14.76 -1.07 -4.30
C ALA A 32 15.26 -2.53 -4.29
N ALA A 33 14.43 -3.47 -3.84
CA ALA A 33 14.72 -4.89 -3.85
C ALA A 33 14.93 -5.42 -5.28
N SER A 34 14.14 -4.97 -6.26
CA SER A 34 14.28 -5.38 -7.66
C SER A 34 15.65 -5.00 -8.23
N PHE A 35 16.10 -3.77 -8.01
CA PHE A 35 17.44 -3.33 -8.41
C PHE A 35 18.55 -4.08 -7.67
N GLY A 36 18.37 -4.31 -6.36
CA GLY A 36 19.30 -5.12 -5.57
C GLY A 36 19.44 -6.54 -6.10
N MET A 37 18.32 -7.18 -6.45
CA MET A 37 18.30 -8.53 -7.00
C MET A 37 19.05 -8.61 -8.33
N VAL A 38 18.85 -7.65 -9.24
CA VAL A 38 19.58 -7.61 -10.51
C VAL A 38 21.09 -7.47 -10.29
N ARG A 39 21.52 -6.69 -9.30
CA ARG A 39 22.95 -6.55 -8.95
C ARG A 39 23.54 -7.84 -8.38
N VAL A 40 22.80 -8.54 -7.53
CA VAL A 40 23.23 -9.84 -7.00
C VAL A 40 23.34 -10.86 -8.14
N LEU A 41 22.34 -10.92 -9.03
CA LEU A 41 22.34 -11.81 -10.19
C LEU A 41 23.52 -11.50 -11.13
N ALA A 42 23.84 -10.22 -11.32
CA ALA A 42 25.01 -9.78 -12.10
C ALA A 42 26.34 -10.32 -11.55
N ALA A 43 26.45 -10.46 -10.23
CA ALA A 43 27.68 -10.90 -9.58
C ALA A 43 27.87 -12.43 -9.65
N ILE A 44 26.78 -13.19 -9.74
CA ILE A 44 26.80 -14.67 -9.69
C ILE A 44 26.57 -15.33 -11.04
N MET A 45 26.00 -14.64 -12.03
CA MET A 45 25.75 -15.19 -13.36
C MET A 45 26.84 -14.75 -14.36
N PRO A 46 27.63 -15.70 -14.91
CA PRO A 46 28.65 -15.41 -15.91
C PRO A 46 28.06 -15.25 -17.34
N THR A 47 26.84 -15.70 -17.57
CA THR A 47 26.12 -15.54 -18.84
C THR A 47 25.44 -14.17 -18.86
N GLY A 48 25.74 -13.36 -19.89
CA GLY A 48 25.31 -11.96 -20.06
C GLY A 48 23.80 -11.72 -20.24
N ASN A 49 22.96 -12.56 -19.65
CA ASN A 49 21.51 -12.64 -19.81
C ASN A 49 20.83 -11.94 -18.62
N LEU A 50 21.31 -10.75 -18.24
CA LEU A 50 20.79 -10.10 -17.05
C LEU A 50 19.35 -9.59 -17.25
N PRO A 51 18.49 -9.67 -16.21
CA PRO A 51 17.17 -9.08 -16.27
C PRO A 51 17.25 -7.56 -16.48
N VAL A 52 16.49 -7.06 -17.46
CA VAL A 52 16.39 -5.63 -17.75
C VAL A 52 15.15 -5.06 -17.09
N ILE A 53 15.33 -4.12 -16.17
CA ILE A 53 14.24 -3.35 -15.57
C ILE A 53 13.87 -2.23 -16.54
N THR A 54 12.67 -2.30 -17.14
CA THR A 54 12.18 -1.27 -18.04
C THR A 54 11.34 -0.23 -17.29
N PRO A 55 11.40 1.07 -17.66
CA PRO A 55 10.57 2.10 -17.03
C PRO A 55 9.07 1.80 -17.11
N GLY A 56 8.61 1.20 -18.22
CA GLY A 56 7.22 0.82 -18.40
C GLY A 56 6.75 -0.22 -17.38
N ALA A 57 7.52 -1.29 -17.17
CA ALA A 57 7.20 -2.31 -16.16
C ALA A 57 7.19 -1.71 -14.74
N LEU A 58 8.10 -0.77 -14.46
CA LEU A 58 8.18 -0.11 -13.16
C LEU A 58 6.93 0.74 -12.88
N ILE A 59 6.49 1.53 -13.87
CA ILE A 59 5.28 2.36 -13.75
C ILE A 59 4.05 1.49 -13.52
N ILE A 60 3.92 0.38 -14.28
CA ILE A 60 2.81 -0.56 -14.12
C ILE A 60 2.82 -1.18 -12.73
N ALA A 61 3.98 -1.61 -12.23
CA ALA A 61 4.10 -2.21 -10.90
C ALA A 61 3.71 -1.23 -9.77
N VAL A 62 4.17 0.03 -9.85
CA VAL A 62 3.83 1.06 -8.85
C VAL A 62 2.34 1.41 -8.91
N ALA A 63 1.79 1.59 -10.11
CA ALA A 63 0.36 1.86 -10.29
C ALA A 63 -0.50 0.71 -9.76
N PHE A 64 -0.09 -0.54 -10.03
CA PHE A 64 -0.78 -1.72 -9.53
C PHE A 64 -0.72 -1.81 -8.01
N SER A 65 0.42 -1.51 -7.37
CA SER A 65 0.52 -1.45 -5.91
C SER A 65 -0.45 -0.41 -5.31
N GLY A 66 -0.53 0.78 -5.90
CA GLY A 66 -1.49 1.81 -5.48
C GLY A 66 -2.94 1.34 -5.60
N LEU A 67 -3.29 0.68 -6.71
CA LEU A 67 -4.61 0.09 -6.93
C LEU A 67 -4.95 -0.95 -5.86
N VAL A 68 -4.02 -1.87 -5.55
CA VAL A 68 -4.17 -2.86 -4.49
C VAL A 68 -4.35 -2.20 -3.13
N GLY A 69 -3.56 -1.17 -2.82
CA GLY A 69 -3.68 -0.40 -1.58
C GLY A 69 -5.04 0.27 -1.41
N ILE A 70 -5.59 0.83 -2.49
CA ILE A 70 -6.94 1.41 -2.50
C ILE A 70 -7.99 0.31 -2.27
N ILE A 71 -7.96 -0.77 -3.06
CA ILE A 71 -8.94 -1.85 -2.96
C ILE A 71 -8.93 -2.47 -1.55
N ALA A 72 -7.74 -2.74 -1.01
CA ALA A 72 -7.56 -3.29 0.33
C ALA A 72 -8.00 -2.31 1.42
N GLY A 73 -7.82 -1.00 1.22
CA GLY A 73 -8.19 0.05 2.18
C GLY A 73 -9.67 0.43 2.18
N VAL A 74 -10.38 0.31 1.06
CA VAL A 74 -11.77 0.77 0.92
C VAL A 74 -12.73 0.00 1.85
N PHE A 75 -12.65 -1.33 1.87
CA PHE A 75 -13.52 -2.15 2.74
C PHE A 75 -13.34 -1.85 4.24
N PRO A 76 -12.11 -1.89 4.81
CA PRO A 76 -11.91 -1.58 6.22
C PRO A 76 -12.20 -0.11 6.54
N ALA A 77 -11.86 0.83 5.66
CA ALA A 77 -12.20 2.25 5.83
C ALA A 77 -13.71 2.46 5.93
N PHE A 78 -14.48 1.80 5.06
CA PHE A 78 -15.94 1.86 5.09
C PHE A 78 -16.51 1.26 6.38
N LYS A 79 -16.02 0.08 6.78
CA LYS A 79 -16.47 -0.59 8.02
C LYS A 79 -16.17 0.27 9.26
N ALA A 80 -14.96 0.83 9.36
CA ALA A 80 -14.56 1.69 10.47
C ALA A 80 -15.32 3.02 10.49
N ALA A 81 -15.60 3.61 9.32
CA ALA A 81 -16.36 4.85 9.22
C ALA A 81 -17.84 4.66 9.57
N LYS A 82 -18.41 3.45 9.45
CA LYS A 82 -19.80 3.14 9.85
C LYS A 82 -20.00 2.73 11.31
N LEU A 83 -18.95 2.35 12.03
CA LEU A 83 -19.03 1.86 13.41
C LEU A 83 -19.67 2.88 14.39
N ASP A 84 -20.73 2.51 15.12
CA ASP A 84 -21.38 3.45 16.04
C ASP A 84 -20.44 3.76 17.24
N PRO A 85 -20.20 5.04 17.60
CA PRO A 85 -19.32 5.39 18.72
C PRO A 85 -19.77 4.76 20.05
N ILE A 86 -21.07 4.51 20.23
CA ILE A 86 -21.61 3.86 21.42
C ILE A 86 -21.21 2.38 21.46
N GLU A 87 -21.25 1.66 20.34
CA GLU A 87 -20.76 0.28 20.25
C GLU A 87 -19.25 0.19 20.40
N ALA A 88 -18.50 1.17 19.89
CA ALA A 88 -17.04 1.20 20.00
C ALA A 88 -16.55 1.35 21.45
N LEU A 89 -17.30 2.05 22.31
CA LEU A 89 -16.99 2.26 23.74
C LEU A 89 -17.51 1.14 24.65
N ARG A 90 -18.48 0.34 24.19
CA ARG A 90 -19.08 -0.76 24.99
C ARG A 90 -18.29 -2.07 24.90
N TYR A 91 -17.27 -2.11 24.05
CA TYR A 91 -16.31 -3.21 23.91
C TYR A 91 -15.01 -2.98 24.69
N GLU A 92 -14.92 -1.87 25.43
CA GLU A 92 -13.94 -1.63 26.51
C GLU A 92 -14.55 -1.95 27.89
#